data_AF-A0A2M8DSM3-F1
#
_entry.id   AF-A0A2M8DSM3-F1
#
_cell.length_a   1.000
_cell.length_b   1.000
_cell.length_c   1.000
_cell.angle_alpha   90.00
_cell.angle_beta   90.00
_cell.angle_gamma   90.00
#
_symmetry.space_group_name_H-M   'P 1'
#
loop_
_entity.id
_entity.type
_entity.pdbx_description
1 polymer ?
#
loop_
_entity_poly.entity_id
_entity_poly.type
_entity_poly.pdbx_seq_one_letter_code
_entity_poly.pdbx_strand_id
1 'polypeptide(L)' 'MQTAYISHPLCLKHDMGAHHPECPARIHAIEDQLIASGLFGY' A
#
# COMPACT_ATOMS: atom_id res chain seq x y z
N MET A 1 -13.58 -19.01 1.04
CA MET A 1 -12.81 -18.25 2.05
C MET A 1 -12.92 -16.79 1.66
N GLN A 2 -13.25 -15.89 2.61
CA GLN A 2 -13.40 -14.46 2.31
C GLN A 2 -12.13 -13.72 2.76
N THR A 3 -11.55 -12.95 1.84
CA THR A 3 -10.34 -12.15 2.06
C THR A 3 -10.70 -10.68 1.98
N ALA A 4 -10.11 -9.86 2.86
CA ALA A 4 -10.30 -8.42 2.90
C ALA A 4 -8.94 -7.71 2.82
N TYR A 5 -8.89 -6.62 2.07
CA TYR A 5 -7.75 -5.71 2.01
C TYR A 5 -8.12 -4.44 2.77
N ILE A 6 -7.34 -4.09 3.81
CA ILE A 6 -7.61 -2.94 4.68
C ILE A 6 -6.47 -1.94 4.52
N SER A 7 -6.80 -0.74 4.08
CA SER A 7 -5.88 0.39 3.93
C SER A 7 -6.61 1.70 4.26
N HIS A 8 -5.88 2.77 4.56
CA HIS A 8 -6.44 4.09 4.84
C HIS A 8 -5.66 5.18 4.11
N PRO A 9 -6.31 6.16 3.44
CA PRO A 9 -5.61 7.20 2.68
C PRO A 9 -4.61 8.02 3.50
N LEU A 10 -4.80 8.14 4.82
CA LEU A 10 -3.86 8.84 5.69
C LEU A 10 -2.52 8.12 5.87
N CYS A 11 -2.43 6.81 5.62
CA CYS A 11 -1.16 6.09 5.69
C CYS A 11 -0.15 6.61 4.67
N LEU A 12 -0.62 7.16 3.55
CA LEU A 12 0.22 7.81 2.53
C LEU A 12 0.80 9.16 3.01
N LYS A 13 0.23 9.76 4.05
CA LYS A 13 0.69 11.04 4.63
C LYS A 13 1.70 10.84 5.76
N HIS A 14 2.16 9.61 5.99
CA HIS A 14 3.13 9.33 7.05
C HIS A 14 4.47 9.96 6.67
N ASP A 15 4.94 10.94 7.44
CA ASP A 15 6.27 11.50 7.28
C ASP A 15 7.28 10.71 8.12
N MET A 16 8.22 10.05 7.45
CA MET A 16 9.24 9.24 8.11
C MET A 16 10.51 10.05 8.43
N GLY A 17 10.69 11.24 7.83
CA GLY A 17 11.94 12.00 7.87
C GLY A 17 13.04 11.45 6.94
N ALA A 18 14.12 12.22 6.80
CA ALA A 18 15.12 12.06 5.73
C ALA A 18 16.01 10.81 5.78
N HIS A 19 16.11 10.15 6.93
CA HIS A 19 17.03 9.00 7.12
C HIS A 19 16.30 7.71 7.45
N HIS A 20 14.97 7.69 7.29
CA HIS A 20 14.19 6.53 7.65
C HIS A 20 14.10 5.55 6.47
N PRO A 21 14.34 4.24 6.69
CA PRO A 21 14.25 3.22 5.64
C PRO A 21 12.82 2.90 5.20
N GLU A 22 11.82 3.42 5.91
CA GLU A 22 10.42 3.24 5.55
C GLU A 22 9.95 4.30 4.57
N CYS A 23 8.99 3.94 3.73
CA CYS A 23 8.44 4.83 2.73
C CYS A 23 6.94 4.54 2.56
N PRO A 24 6.05 5.54 2.71
CA PRO A 24 4.60 5.39 2.51
C PRO A 24 4.25 4.90 1.09
N ALA A 25 5.09 5.21 0.10
CA ALA A 25 4.91 4.78 -1.28
C ALA A 25 4.91 3.24 -1.44
N ARG A 26 5.39 2.50 -0.43
CA ARG A 26 5.27 1.03 -0.37
C ARG A 26 3.81 0.57 -0.46
N ILE A 27 2.84 1.37 0.00
CA ILE A 27 1.41 1.05 -0.13
C ILE A 27 1.01 0.94 -1.60
N HIS A 28 1.38 1.91 -2.43
CA HIS A 28 1.11 1.86 -3.87
C HIS A 28 1.81 0.69 -4.56
N ALA A 29 3.07 0.40 -4.19
CA ALA A 29 3.76 -0.76 -4.75
C ALA A 29 3.05 -2.10 -4.43
N ILE A 30 2.42 -2.20 -3.25
CA ILE A 30 1.61 -3.37 -2.89
C ILE A 30 0.31 -3.39 -3.72
N GLU A 31 -0.38 -2.26 -3.84
CA GLU A 31 -1.60 -2.14 -4.67
C GLU A 31 -1.33 -2.53 -6.12
N ASP A 32 -0.25 -2.02 -6.71
CA ASP A 32 0.19 -2.35 -8.08
C ASP A 32 0.44 -3.85 -8.24
N GLN A 33 1.13 -4.49 -7.29
CA GLN A 33 1.39 -5.92 -7.34
C GLN A 33 0.12 -6.76 -7.19
N LEU A 34 -0.81 -6.33 -6.33
CA LEU A 34 -2.10 -6.98 -6.17
C LEU A 34 -2.95 -6.88 -7.45
N ILE A 35 -2.90 -5.74 -8.15
CA ILE A 35 -3.54 -5.55 -9.46
C ILE A 35 -2.87 -6.44 -10.51
N ALA A 36 -1.54 -6.40 -10.60
CA ALA A 36 -0.79 -7.20 -11.58
C ALA A 36 -0.98 -8.71 -11.40
N SER A 37 -1.26 -9.16 -10.18
CA SER A 37 -1.57 -10.57 -9.87
C SER A 37 -3.03 -10.95 -10.07
N GLY A 38 -3.90 -10.00 -10.47
CA GLY A 38 -5.34 -10.24 -10.67
C GLY A 38 -6.10 -10.47 -9.36
N LEU A 39 -5.52 -10.08 -8.21
CA LEU A 39 -6.12 -10.21 -6.88
C LEU A 39 -6.86 -8.94 -6.44
N PHE A 40 -6.66 -7.83 -7.16
CA PHE A 40 -7.21 -6.53 -6.84
C PHE A 40 -7.56 -5.77 -8.13
N GLY A 41 -8.62 -4.98 -8.08
CA GLY A 41 -9.22 -4.35 -9.25
C GLY A 41 -10.69 -4.08 -8.96
N TYR A 42 -11.13 -2.85 -9.28
CA TYR A 42 -12.53 -2.44 -9.15
C TYR A 42 -13.35 -2.89 -10.36
#